data_AF-A0A7V2SVR1-F1
#
_entry.id   AF-A0A7V2SVR1-F1
#
_cell.length_a   1.000
_cell.length_b   1.000
_cell.length_c   1.000
_cell.angle_alpha   90.00
_cell.angle_beta   90.00
_cell.angle_gamma   90.00
#
_symmetry.space_group_name_H-M   'P 1'
#
loop_
_entity.id
_entity.type
_entity.pdbx_description
1 polymer ?
#
loop_
_entity_poly.entity_id
_entity_poly.type
_entity_poly.pdbx_seq_one_letter_code
_entity_poly.pdbx_strand_id
1 'polypeptide(L)'
;MTIYSVVPVPSTTYAGEEKLNKGRPVVVLDQSHGQHFDFWGTRALDLSGFRQEIEKAGAVTRVVKSGFSDENVLRGSSSVVISGAFVPLAKSEVQNLLKFVNSGGRLLILLHIGQPYYKLLDR
;
A
#
# COMPACT_ATOMS: atom_id res chain seq x y z
N MET A 1 -2.16 35.49 -11.40
CA MET A 1 -1.09 34.68 -10.76
C MET A 1 -1.72 34.01 -9.56
N THR A 2 -2.19 32.77 -9.73
CA THR A 2 -2.98 32.07 -8.71
C THR A 2 -2.04 31.20 -7.89
N ILE A 3 -1.93 31.49 -6.60
CA ILE A 3 -1.08 30.76 -5.66
C ILE A 3 -1.93 29.65 -5.05
N TYR A 4 -1.58 28.39 -5.31
CA TYR A 4 -2.16 27.25 -4.60
C TYR A 4 -1.40 27.07 -3.28
N SER A 5 -2.09 27.28 -2.16
CA SER A 5 -1.58 26.91 -0.84
C SER A 5 -1.67 25.39 -0.67
N VAL A 6 -0.51 24.75 -0.54
CA VAL A 6 -0.43 23.33 -0.14
C VAL A 6 -0.64 23.29 1.37
N VAL A 7 -1.83 22.88 1.80
CA VAL A 7 -2.11 22.63 3.22
C VAL A 7 -1.48 21.28 3.58
N PRO A 8 -0.58 21.20 4.58
CA PRO A 8 -0.03 19.92 5.00
C PRO A 8 -1.12 19.14 5.75
N VAL A 9 -1.38 17.90 5.31
CA VAL A 9 -2.31 17.00 6.02
C VAL A 9 -1.55 16.40 7.22
N PRO A 10 -1.99 16.61 8.46
CA PRO A 10 -1.32 16.05 9.63
C PRO A 10 -1.53 14.54 9.70
N SER A 11 -0.44 13.83 10.00
CA SER A 11 -0.44 12.39 10.27
C SER A 11 -1.04 12.11 11.64
N THR A 12 -2.36 11.96 11.70
CA THR A 12 -3.03 11.43 12.88
C THR A 12 -4.23 10.59 12.46
N THR A 13 -4.19 9.31 12.79
CA THR A 13 -5.29 8.36 12.65
C THR A 13 -6.49 8.85 13.47
N TYR A 14 -7.63 9.14 12.83
CA TYR A 14 -8.87 9.49 13.52
C TYR A 14 -10.00 8.53 13.14
N ALA A 15 -10.77 8.11 14.14
CA ALA A 15 -12.00 7.32 14.06
C ALA A 15 -13.12 7.92 13.16
N GLY A 16 -12.87 9.07 12.50
CA GLY A 16 -13.76 9.69 11.53
C GLY A 16 -13.68 9.11 10.12
N GLU A 17 -12.54 8.50 9.72
CA GLU A 17 -12.39 7.93 8.37
C GLU A 17 -13.27 6.70 8.16
N GLU A 18 -13.53 5.91 9.21
CA GLU A 18 -14.44 4.75 9.14
C GLU A 18 -15.86 5.13 8.70
N LYS A 19 -16.36 6.31 9.10
CA LYS A 19 -17.70 6.77 8.70
C LYS A 19 -17.76 7.26 7.25
N LEU A 20 -16.68 7.85 6.73
CA LEU A 20 -16.60 8.33 5.34
C LEU A 20 -16.38 7.21 4.32
N ASN A 21 -15.90 6.04 4.76
CA ASN A 21 -15.55 4.93 3.89
C ASN A 21 -16.62 3.82 3.89
N LYS A 22 -17.77 4.04 4.54
CA LYS A 22 -18.84 3.04 4.67
C LYS A 22 -19.31 2.57 3.29
N GLY A 23 -18.94 1.35 2.92
CA GLY A 23 -19.26 0.70 1.64
C GLY A 23 -18.21 0.83 0.53
N ARG A 24 -17.15 1.63 0.71
CA ARG A 24 -16.06 1.74 -0.27
C ARG A 24 -14.95 0.73 0.03
N PRO A 25 -14.42 0.01 -0.96
CA PRO A 25 -13.30 -0.89 -0.75
C PRO A 25 -12.06 -0.11 -0.33
N VAL A 26 -11.44 -0.50 0.78
CA VAL A 26 -10.17 0.07 1.22
C VAL A 26 -9.02 -0.71 0.59
N VAL A 27 -8.07 -0.01 -0.02
CA VAL A 27 -6.85 -0.56 -0.62
C VAL A 27 -5.66 -0.06 0.18
N VAL A 28 -4.92 -0.99 0.78
CA VAL A 28 -3.69 -0.69 1.49
C VAL A 28 -2.53 -0.63 0.50
N LEU A 29 -1.76 0.43 0.56
CA LEU A 29 -0.58 0.67 -0.28
C LEU A 29 0.66 0.59 0.60
N ASP A 30 1.55 -0.36 0.28
CA ASP A 30 2.77 -0.55 1.04
C ASP A 30 3.80 0.55 0.75
N GLN A 31 4.35 1.16 1.79
CA GLN A 31 5.51 2.05 1.72
C GLN A 31 6.51 1.75 2.85
N SER A 32 6.50 0.52 3.35
CA SER A 32 7.36 0.08 4.47
C SER A 32 8.61 -0.70 4.03
N HIS A 33 8.65 -1.22 2.80
CA HIS A 33 9.72 -2.13 2.33
C HIS A 33 10.73 -1.44 1.40
N GLY A 34 11.02 -0.16 1.63
CA GLY A 34 12.07 0.56 0.90
C GLY A 34 11.75 0.79 -0.58
N GLN A 35 10.48 0.73 -0.99
CA GLN A 35 10.09 1.10 -2.35
C GLN A 35 10.51 2.55 -2.64
N HIS A 36 11.17 2.73 -3.78
CA HIS A 36 11.55 4.05 -4.30
C HIS A 36 10.39 4.79 -5.00
N PHE A 37 9.24 4.14 -5.14
CA PHE A 37 8.07 4.66 -5.82
C PHE A 37 7.07 5.23 -4.82
N ASP A 38 6.91 6.54 -4.76
CA ASP A 38 6.03 7.19 -3.80
C ASP A 38 4.60 7.34 -4.36
N PHE A 39 3.58 6.98 -3.57
CA PHE A 39 2.17 7.17 -3.92
C PHE A 39 1.70 8.63 -3.80
N TRP A 40 2.53 9.49 -3.21
CA TRP A 40 2.31 10.94 -3.10
C TRP A 40 3.31 11.77 -3.91
N GLY A 41 4.34 11.12 -4.44
CA GLY A 41 5.42 11.81 -5.16
C GLY A 41 5.02 12.24 -6.58
N THR A 42 5.86 13.10 -7.15
CA THR A 42 5.70 13.69 -8.49
C THR A 42 6.90 13.42 -9.40
N ARG A 43 7.85 12.60 -8.96
CA ARG A 43 9.02 12.22 -9.75
C ARG A 43 8.61 11.21 -10.83
N ALA A 44 9.48 11.06 -11.83
CA ALA A 44 9.34 9.98 -12.78
C ALA A 44 9.25 8.63 -12.04
N LEU A 45 8.25 7.80 -12.41
CA LEU A 45 7.94 6.48 -11.84
C LEU A 45 7.26 6.47 -10.47
N ASP A 46 7.01 7.62 -9.84
CA ASP A 46 6.14 7.67 -8.67
C ASP A 46 4.72 7.16 -9.00
N LEU A 47 4.07 6.57 -8.01
CA LEU A 47 2.80 5.84 -8.18
C LEU A 47 1.59 6.69 -7.84
N SER A 48 1.73 8.01 -7.79
CA SER A 48 0.62 8.93 -7.52
C SER A 48 -0.47 8.82 -8.59
N GLY A 49 -0.14 8.61 -9.86
CA GLY A 49 -1.11 8.32 -10.92
C GLY A 49 -1.85 7.00 -10.70
N PHE A 50 -1.14 5.94 -10.32
CA PHE A 50 -1.74 4.65 -10.02
C PHE A 50 -2.69 4.72 -8.80
N ARG A 51 -2.31 5.44 -7.73
CA ARG A 51 -3.19 5.74 -6.60
C ARG A 51 -4.46 6.46 -7.06
N GLN A 52 -4.33 7.48 -7.91
CA GLN A 52 -5.48 8.23 -8.43
C GLN A 52 -6.42 7.33 -9.23
N GLU A 53 -5.93 6.40 -10.03
CA GLU A 53 -6.80 5.46 -10.77
C GLU A 53 -7.58 4.53 -9.82
N ILE A 54 -6.95 4.07 -8.73
CA ILE A 54 -7.65 3.29 -7.68
C ILE A 54 -8.78 4.13 -7.04
N GLU A 55 -8.51 5.38 -6.72
CA GLU A 55 -9.49 6.29 -6.10
C GLU A 55 -10.62 6.66 -7.07
N LYS A 56 -10.31 6.89 -8.34
CA LYS A 56 -11.30 7.12 -9.41
C LYS A 56 -12.22 5.91 -9.59
N ALA A 57 -11.71 4.69 -9.37
CA ALA A 57 -12.52 3.47 -9.38
C ALA A 57 -13.43 3.32 -8.14
N GLY A 58 -13.44 4.29 -7.23
CA GLY A 58 -14.34 4.34 -6.07
C GLY A 58 -13.77 3.70 -4.80
N ALA A 59 -12.52 3.25 -4.83
CA ALA A 59 -11.82 2.76 -3.65
C ALA A 59 -11.23 3.90 -2.81
N VAL A 60 -10.89 3.58 -1.56
CA VAL A 60 -10.16 4.47 -0.67
C VAL A 60 -8.76 3.91 -0.46
N THR A 61 -7.73 4.72 -0.66
CA THR A 61 -6.36 4.25 -0.47
C THR A 61 -5.83 4.63 0.91
N ARG A 62 -5.06 3.72 1.51
CA ARG A 62 -4.37 3.94 2.78
C ARG A 62 -2.92 3.50 2.66
N VAL A 63 -1.99 4.42 2.83
CA VAL A 63 -0.55 4.11 2.83
C VAL A 63 -0.13 3.56 4.19
N VAL A 64 0.65 2.48 4.18
CA VAL A 64 1.20 1.84 5.39
C VAL A 64 2.73 1.93 5.35
N LYS A 65 3.32 2.48 6.42
CA LYS A 65 4.78 2.59 6.60
C LYS A 65 5.32 1.70 7.71
N SER A 66 4.44 1.09 8.51
CA SER A 66 4.79 0.24 9.66
C SER A 66 5.05 -1.23 9.31
N GLY A 67 4.82 -1.64 8.06
CA GLY A 67 4.79 -3.05 7.70
C GLY A 67 3.48 -3.74 8.07
N PHE A 68 3.48 -5.07 7.96
CA PHE A 68 2.29 -5.95 8.10
C PHE A 68 2.37 -6.91 9.29
N SER A 69 3.28 -6.65 10.24
CA SER A 69 3.47 -7.55 11.40
C SER A 69 2.31 -7.48 12.39
N ASP A 70 1.65 -6.33 12.50
CA ASP A 70 0.40 -6.19 13.24
C ASP A 70 -0.79 -6.50 12.33
N GLU A 71 -1.56 -7.53 12.65
CA GLU A 71 -2.76 -7.93 11.89
C GLU A 71 -3.81 -6.82 11.79
N ASN A 72 -3.83 -5.88 12.75
CA ASN A 72 -4.77 -4.75 12.73
C ASN A 72 -4.52 -3.81 11.55
N VAL A 73 -3.31 -3.81 10.98
CA VAL A 73 -2.97 -3.01 9.81
C VAL A 73 -3.83 -3.39 8.59
N LEU A 74 -4.24 -4.65 8.48
CA LEU A 74 -5.03 -5.18 7.36
C LEU A 74 -6.54 -5.22 7.65
N ARG A 75 -6.97 -4.90 8.87
CA ARG A 75 -8.41 -4.90 9.21
C ARG A 75 -9.16 -3.88 8.36
N GLY A 76 -10.33 -4.29 7.87
CA GLY A 76 -11.20 -3.46 7.04
C GLY A 76 -10.67 -3.17 5.64
N SER A 77 -9.49 -3.68 5.26
CA SER A 77 -9.01 -3.60 3.89
C SER A 77 -9.58 -4.73 3.03
N SER A 78 -9.80 -4.41 1.77
CA SER A 78 -10.23 -5.36 0.74
C SER A 78 -9.06 -5.85 -0.10
N SER A 79 -8.01 -5.04 -0.20
CA SER A 79 -6.84 -5.32 -1.02
C SER A 79 -5.57 -4.72 -0.41
N VAL A 80 -4.42 -5.32 -0.73
CA VAL A 80 -3.08 -4.84 -0.42
C VAL A 80 -2.28 -4.75 -1.71
N VAL A 81 -1.54 -3.66 -1.90
CA VAL A 81 -0.59 -3.48 -3.00
C VAL A 81 0.82 -3.34 -2.43
N ILE A 82 1.72 -4.21 -2.87
CA ILE A 82 3.16 -4.11 -2.60
C ILE A 82 3.84 -3.71 -3.90
N SER A 83 4.33 -2.48 -3.96
CA SER A 83 4.86 -1.89 -5.19
C SER A 83 6.38 -1.84 -5.21
N GLY A 84 6.98 -3.00 -5.48
CA GLY A 84 8.42 -3.12 -5.65
C GLY A 84 9.16 -3.03 -4.33
N ALA A 85 8.91 -3.97 -3.42
CA ALA A 85 9.68 -4.07 -2.18
C ALA A 85 11.17 -4.27 -2.48
N PHE A 86 12.02 -3.40 -1.92
CA PHE A 86 13.48 -3.51 -1.98
C PHE A 86 14.03 -4.26 -0.77
N VAL A 87 13.26 -4.30 0.31
CA VAL A 87 13.59 -5.01 1.55
C VAL A 87 12.70 -6.25 1.69
N PRO A 88 13.25 -7.42 2.07
CA PRO A 88 12.44 -8.60 2.31
C PRO A 88 11.41 -8.39 3.42
N LEU A 89 10.21 -8.94 3.24
CA LEU A 89 9.19 -8.99 4.29
C LEU A 89 9.64 -9.94 5.40
N ALA A 90 9.34 -9.59 6.65
CA ALA A 90 9.55 -10.48 7.78
C ALA A 90 8.58 -11.68 7.73
N LYS A 91 8.97 -12.79 8.37
CA LYS A 91 8.15 -14.01 8.41
C LYS A 91 6.74 -13.76 8.97
N SER A 92 6.62 -12.93 10.00
CA SER A 92 5.33 -12.52 10.59
C SER A 92 4.44 -11.81 9.57
N GLU A 93 5.01 -10.94 8.75
CA GLU A 93 4.30 -10.19 7.70
C GLU A 93 3.79 -11.13 6.62
N VAL A 94 4.63 -12.06 6.17
CA VAL A 94 4.23 -13.09 5.21
C VAL A 94 3.06 -13.91 5.76
N GLN A 95 3.12 -14.36 7.02
CA GLN A 95 2.04 -15.11 7.64
C GLN A 95 0.74 -14.30 7.70
N ASN A 96 0.80 -13.03 8.05
CA ASN A 96 -0.39 -12.16 8.12
C ASN A 96 -0.98 -11.88 6.73
N LEU A 97 -0.13 -11.67 5.72
CA LEU A 97 -0.59 -11.51 4.32
C LEU A 97 -1.22 -12.81 3.79
N LEU A 98 -0.67 -13.97 4.13
CA LEU A 98 -1.27 -15.27 3.79
C LEU A 98 -2.64 -15.45 4.46
N LYS A 99 -2.76 -15.14 5.75
CA LYS A 99 -4.06 -15.16 6.45
C LYS A 99 -5.07 -14.21 5.81
N PHE A 100 -4.63 -13.00 5.44
CA PHE A 100 -5.46 -12.01 4.76
C PHE A 100 -6.00 -12.54 3.43
N VAL A 101 -5.12 -13.12 2.59
CA VAL A 101 -5.52 -13.72 1.31
C VAL A 101 -6.45 -14.91 1.52
N ASN A 102 -6.14 -15.81 2.46
CA ASN A 102 -6.98 -16.96 2.81
C ASN A 102 -8.36 -16.55 3.34
N SER A 103 -8.49 -15.33 3.88
CA SER A 103 -9.76 -14.75 4.33
C SER A 103 -10.52 -14.00 3.23
N GLY A 104 -10.07 -14.08 1.97
CA GLY A 104 -10.70 -13.44 0.81
C GLY A 104 -10.14 -12.06 0.44
N GLY A 105 -9.09 -11.61 1.12
CA GLY A 105 -8.35 -10.41 0.76
C GLY A 105 -7.61 -10.55 -0.56
N ARG A 106 -7.43 -9.44 -1.29
CA ARG A 106 -6.71 -9.43 -2.59
C ARG A 106 -5.30 -8.89 -2.41
N LEU A 107 -4.31 -9.59 -2.94
CA LEU A 107 -2.90 -9.17 -2.89
C LEU A 107 -2.39 -8.91 -4.31
N LEU A 108 -1.92 -7.69 -4.55
CA LEU A 108 -1.22 -7.29 -5.77
C LEU A 108 0.26 -7.03 -5.44
N ILE A 109 1.16 -7.73 -6.13
CA ILE A 109 2.59 -7.53 -5.99
C ILE A 109 3.12 -7.03 -7.34
N LEU A 110 3.64 -5.80 -7.35
CA LEU A 110 4.35 -5.25 -8.51
C LEU A 110 5.84 -5.50 -8.28
N LEU A 111 6.45 -6.36 -9.09
CA LEU A 111 7.86 -6.68 -8.94
C LEU A 111 8.70 -5.57 -9.60
N HIS A 112 9.62 -4.97 -8.85
CA HIS A 112 10.54 -3.98 -9.41
C HIS A 112 11.60 -4.66 -10.28
N ILE A 113 12.22 -5.76 -9.82
CA ILE A 113 13.12 -6.61 -10.63
C ILE A 113 13.21 -8.01 -9.99
N GLY A 114 12.50 -8.99 -10.54
CA GLY A 114 12.60 -10.39 -10.06
C GLY A 114 13.66 -11.24 -10.77
N GLN A 115 14.07 -10.86 -11.99
CA GLN A 115 14.53 -11.84 -12.99
C GLN A 115 16.04 -12.17 -13.06
N PRO A 116 17.02 -11.27 -12.85
CA PRO A 116 18.43 -11.67 -12.98
C PRO A 116 18.94 -12.62 -11.88
N TYR A 117 18.32 -12.59 -10.69
CA TYR A 117 18.83 -13.29 -9.49
C TYR A 117 17.92 -14.39 -8.95
N TYR A 118 16.81 -14.69 -9.61
CA TYR A 118 15.84 -15.66 -9.11
C TYR A 118 16.48 -17.05 -8.81
N LYS A 119 17.47 -17.49 -9.61
CA LYS A 119 18.23 -18.74 -9.37
C LYS A 119 19.10 -18.77 -8.11
N LEU A 120 19.37 -17.61 -7.49
CA LEU A 120 20.03 -17.51 -6.18
C LEU A 120 19.03 -17.46 -5.01
N LEU A 121 17.79 -17.02 -5.27
CA LEU A 121 16.76 -16.74 -4.27
C LEU A 121 15.74 -17.88 -4.10
N ASP A 122 15.74 -18.88 -5.00
CA ASP A 122 14.85 -20.05 -5.01
C ASP A 122 15.50 -21.30 -4.38
N ARG A 123 15.92 -21.22 -3.11
CA ARG A 123 16.29 -22.40 -2.30
C ARG A 123 15.23 -22.71 -1.26
#